data_AF-A0A840XR45-F1
#
_entry.id   AF-A0A840XR45-F1
#
_cell.length_a   1.000
_cell.length_b   1.000
_cell.length_c   1.000
_cell.angle_alpha   90.00
_cell.angle_beta   90.00
_cell.angle_gamma   90.00
#
_symmetry.space_group_name_H-M   'P 1'
#
loop_
_entity.id
_entity.type
_entity.pdbx_description
1 polymer ?
#
loop_
_entity_poly.entity_id
_entity_poly.type
_entity_poly.pdbx_seq_one_letter_code
_entity_poly.pdbx_strand_id
1 'polypeptide(L)'
;MISAFWRRWLLPFTVLPLLPATLFNLFAGREWALLGCLLGIALPMGATWLMRRGRAGDARLAALAMGAAAAIVALLGAEAGPVAALLLGLGAWGGTTLLYAGVEEAPPPAVAPPPPPEPEALREARRRIRALMERARGLAMPRLLPPILAVEGVLDDLARRPERIAEARELLALHIDGLERITARLAAGAAPPEGLPALLADLEADARNLRARLQEQESMALAVQVKVIGDRLRRDGYG
;
A
#
# COMPACT_ATOMS: atom_id res chain seq x y z
N MET A 1 -1.32 -36.45 -14.28
CA MET A 1 -1.68 -35.02 -14.10
C MET A 1 -0.58 -34.34 -13.31
N ILE A 2 0.18 -33.42 -13.91
CA ILE A 2 1.20 -32.64 -13.18
C ILE A 2 0.47 -31.68 -12.26
N SER A 3 0.75 -31.71 -10.96
CA SER A 3 0.09 -30.86 -9.96
C SER A 3 0.33 -29.37 -10.28
N ALA A 4 -0.64 -28.51 -9.98
CA ALA A 4 -0.55 -27.05 -10.20
C ALA A 4 0.68 -26.42 -9.53
N PHE A 5 1.20 -27.07 -8.48
CA PHE A 5 2.45 -26.73 -7.81
C PHE A 5 3.69 -26.85 -8.73
N TRP A 6 3.83 -27.96 -9.46
CA TRP A 6 4.96 -28.17 -10.37
C TRP A 6 4.93 -27.23 -11.59
N ARG A 7 3.73 -26.89 -12.08
CA ARG A 7 3.60 -25.91 -13.19
C ARG A 7 4.06 -24.51 -12.81
N ARG A 8 3.88 -24.09 -11.56
CA ARG A 8 4.37 -22.79 -11.06
C ARG A 8 5.89 -22.70 -10.93
N TRP A 9 6.58 -23.84 -10.83
CA TRP A 9 8.04 -23.91 -10.70
C TRP A 9 8.78 -24.11 -12.03
N LEU A 10 8.10 -24.41 -13.14
CA LEU A 10 8.74 -24.66 -14.44
C LEU A 10 9.30 -23.39 -15.12
N LEU A 11 8.68 -22.23 -14.93
CA LEU A 11 9.09 -20.97 -15.56
C LEU A 11 10.47 -20.42 -15.09
N PRO A 12 10.87 -20.47 -13.80
CA PRO A 12 12.24 -20.08 -13.44
C PRO A 12 13.30 -21.05 -14.00
N PHE A 13 12.96 -22.32 -14.26
CA PHE A 13 13.89 -23.27 -14.88
C PHE A 13 14.20 -22.96 -16.34
N THR A 14 13.27 -22.35 -17.08
CA THR A 14 13.53 -21.96 -18.48
C THR A 14 14.58 -20.84 -18.60
N VAL A 15 14.87 -20.16 -17.49
CA VAL A 15 15.84 -19.07 -17.42
C VAL A 15 17.26 -19.57 -17.12
N LEU A 16 17.41 -20.79 -16.61
CA LEU A 16 18.69 -21.36 -16.20
C LEU A 16 19.77 -21.38 -17.32
N PRO A 17 19.45 -21.65 -18.60
CA PRO A 17 20.42 -21.58 -19.69
C PRO A 17 20.93 -20.17 -20.00
N LEU A 18 20.24 -19.12 -19.56
CA LEU A 18 20.64 -17.72 -19.79
C LEU A 18 21.72 -17.25 -18.81
N LEU A 19 21.89 -17.93 -17.66
CA LEU A 19 22.90 -17.55 -16.65
C LEU A 19 24.34 -17.67 -17.18
N PRO A 20 24.77 -18.79 -17.81
CA PRO A 20 26.08 -18.87 -18.44
C PRO A 20 26.28 -17.84 -19.56
N ALA A 21 25.23 -17.59 -20.34
CA ALA A 21 25.27 -16.60 -21.44
C ALA A 21 25.44 -15.17 -20.91
N THR A 22 24.77 -14.80 -19.81
CA THR A 22 24.97 -13.50 -19.15
C THR A 22 26.41 -13.31 -18.66
N LEU A 23 27.00 -14.33 -18.02
CA LEU A 23 28.38 -14.29 -17.54
C LEU A 23 29.35 -14.13 -18.70
N PHE A 24 29.18 -14.92 -19.76
CA PHE A 24 30.03 -14.83 -20.96
C PHE A 24 29.96 -13.45 -21.62
N ASN A 25 28.75 -12.90 -21.81
CA ASN A 25 28.58 -11.57 -22.43
C ASN A 25 29.11 -10.42 -21.55
N LEU A 26 29.09 -10.57 -20.22
CA LEU A 26 29.68 -9.63 -19.28
C LEU A 26 31.22 -9.60 -19.45
N PHE A 27 31.87 -10.76 -19.50
CA PHE A 27 33.32 -10.84 -19.71
C PHE A 27 33.75 -10.45 -21.12
N ALA A 28 32.90 -10.68 -22.13
CA ALA A 28 33.16 -10.32 -23.52
C ALA A 28 32.89 -8.83 -23.83
N GLY A 29 32.41 -8.03 -22.87
CA GLY A 29 32.12 -6.61 -23.07
C GLY A 29 30.98 -6.33 -24.06
N ARG A 30 30.09 -7.30 -24.32
CA ARG A 30 28.98 -7.17 -25.28
C ARG A 30 27.74 -6.60 -24.61
N GLU A 31 27.70 -5.28 -24.47
CA GLU A 31 26.66 -4.55 -23.74
C GLU A 31 25.23 -4.83 -24.25
N TRP A 32 25.04 -4.89 -25.58
CA TRP A 32 23.73 -5.17 -26.19
C TRP A 32 23.24 -6.60 -25.95
N ALA A 33 24.15 -7.59 -26.02
CA ALA A 33 23.83 -8.98 -25.74
C ALA A 33 23.56 -9.20 -24.24
N LEU A 34 24.30 -8.49 -23.37
CA LEU A 34 24.06 -8.47 -21.93
C LEU A 34 22.64 -7.94 -21.61
N LEU A 35 22.23 -6.82 -22.21
CA LEU A 35 20.88 -6.28 -22.04
C LEU A 35 19.80 -7.26 -22.51
N GLY A 36 20.01 -7.92 -23.65
CA GLY A 36 19.12 -8.95 -24.17
C GLY A 36 18.94 -10.11 -23.18
N CYS A 37 20.04 -10.60 -22.61
CA CYS A 37 19.99 -11.69 -21.63
C CYS A 37 19.35 -11.25 -20.30
N LEU A 38 19.64 -10.03 -19.81
CA LEU A 38 19.03 -9.50 -18.58
C LEU A 38 17.51 -9.33 -18.73
N LEU A 39 17.04 -8.80 -19.86
CA LEU A 39 15.61 -8.71 -20.17
C LEU A 39 14.97 -10.11 -20.30
N GLY A 40 15.69 -11.05 -20.90
CA GLY A 40 15.30 -12.46 -21.00
C GLY A 40 15.15 -13.18 -19.66
N ILE A 41 15.84 -12.72 -18.60
CA ILE A 41 15.70 -13.21 -17.23
C ILE A 41 14.57 -12.48 -16.50
N ALA A 42 14.53 -11.15 -16.61
CA ALA A 42 13.60 -10.31 -15.87
C ALA A 42 12.14 -10.53 -16.29
N LEU A 43 11.86 -10.71 -17.60
CA LEU A 43 10.50 -10.87 -18.11
C LEU A 43 9.82 -12.18 -17.66
N PRO A 44 10.46 -13.36 -17.74
CA PRO A 44 9.91 -14.59 -17.16
C PRO A 44 9.76 -14.55 -15.63
N MET A 45 10.69 -13.90 -14.92
CA MET A 45 10.53 -13.66 -13.48
C MET A 45 9.31 -12.77 -13.20
N GLY A 46 9.11 -11.70 -13.99
CA GLY A 46 7.92 -10.86 -13.92
C GLY A 46 6.63 -11.65 -14.19
N ALA A 47 6.64 -12.53 -15.20
CA ALA A 47 5.51 -13.39 -15.55
C ALA A 47 5.16 -14.37 -14.40
N THR A 48 6.16 -14.98 -13.75
CA THR A 48 5.91 -15.83 -12.57
C THR A 48 5.33 -15.06 -11.40
N TRP A 49 5.83 -13.86 -11.13
CA TRP A 49 5.32 -13.02 -10.07
C TRP A 49 3.89 -12.56 -10.35
N LEU A 50 3.56 -12.26 -11.61
CA LEU A 50 2.20 -11.96 -12.05
C LEU A 50 1.27 -13.15 -11.81
N MET A 51 1.68 -14.36 -12.23
CA MET A 51 0.91 -15.58 -12.01
C MET A 51 0.74 -15.96 -10.53
N ARG A 52 1.63 -15.50 -9.63
CA ARG A 52 1.47 -15.67 -8.18
C ARG A 52 0.36 -14.80 -7.60
N ARG A 53 -0.02 -13.70 -8.26
CA ARG A 53 -1.15 -12.86 -7.85
C ARG A 53 -2.49 -13.53 -8.14
N GLY A 54 -2.52 -14.44 -9.12
CA GLY A 54 -3.66 -15.31 -9.40
C GLY A 54 -4.92 -14.57 -9.84
N ARG A 55 -4.79 -13.37 -10.42
CA ARG A 55 -5.92 -12.56 -10.88
C ARG A 55 -6.38 -13.01 -12.26
N ALA A 56 -7.66 -12.77 -12.55
CA ALA A 56 -8.21 -12.95 -13.89
C ALA A 56 -7.42 -12.14 -14.93
N GLY A 57 -6.96 -12.80 -16.00
CA GLY A 57 -6.16 -12.20 -17.07
C GLY A 57 -4.63 -12.26 -16.89
N ASP A 58 -4.14 -12.68 -15.71
CA ASP A 58 -2.70 -12.81 -15.46
C ASP A 58 -2.06 -13.86 -16.38
N ALA A 59 -2.81 -14.90 -16.79
CA ALA A 59 -2.29 -15.91 -17.73
C ALA A 59 -2.00 -15.34 -19.13
N ARG A 60 -2.86 -14.42 -19.61
CA ARG A 60 -2.66 -13.76 -20.92
C ARG A 60 -1.46 -12.81 -20.88
N LEU A 61 -1.33 -12.04 -19.81
CA LEU A 61 -0.21 -11.13 -19.60
C LEU A 61 1.12 -11.88 -19.46
N ALA A 62 1.13 -13.01 -18.74
CA ALA A 62 2.31 -13.86 -18.63
C ALA A 62 2.70 -14.47 -19.99
N ALA A 63 1.74 -14.92 -20.80
CA ALA A 63 2.03 -15.42 -22.15
C ALA A 63 2.64 -14.33 -23.04
N LEU A 64 2.11 -13.10 -22.99
CA LEU A 64 2.67 -11.96 -23.71
C LEU A 64 4.09 -11.62 -23.25
N ALA A 65 4.32 -11.61 -21.93
CA ALA A 65 5.65 -11.37 -21.36
C ALA A 65 6.66 -12.44 -21.79
N MET A 66 6.26 -13.72 -21.84
CA MET A 66 7.12 -14.82 -22.32
C MET A 66 7.42 -14.70 -23.81
N GLY A 67 6.43 -14.33 -24.64
CA GLY A 67 6.64 -14.07 -26.06
C GLY A 67 7.60 -12.91 -26.31
N ALA A 68 7.42 -11.81 -25.59
CA ALA A 68 8.31 -10.65 -25.67
C ALA A 68 9.73 -10.99 -25.21
N ALA A 69 9.89 -11.75 -24.11
CA ALA A 69 11.19 -12.21 -23.63
C ALA A 69 11.94 -13.02 -24.68
N ALA A 70 11.26 -14.00 -25.29
CA ALA A 70 11.86 -14.85 -26.32
C ALA A 70 12.27 -14.05 -27.57
N ALA A 71 11.44 -13.11 -28.01
CA ALA A 71 11.76 -12.24 -29.14
C ALA A 71 12.96 -11.32 -28.85
N ILE A 72 13.01 -10.71 -27.66
CA ILE A 72 14.10 -9.81 -27.24
C ILE A 72 15.42 -10.59 -27.14
N VAL A 73 15.40 -11.78 -26.52
CA VAL A 73 16.59 -12.64 -26.40
C VAL A 73 17.07 -13.10 -27.78
N ALA A 74 16.17 -13.50 -28.66
CA ALA A 74 16.52 -13.94 -30.00
C ALA A 74 17.12 -12.80 -30.84
N LEU A 75 16.58 -11.58 -30.72
CA LEU A 75 17.02 -10.43 -31.49
C LEU A 75 18.33 -9.84 -30.98
N LEU A 76 18.44 -9.62 -29.66
CA LEU A 76 19.58 -8.92 -29.05
C LEU A 76 20.65 -9.86 -28.49
N GLY A 77 20.23 -11.01 -27.94
CA GLY A 77 21.14 -11.96 -27.31
C GLY A 77 21.77 -12.94 -28.30
N ALA A 78 20.96 -13.47 -29.22
CA ALA A 78 21.38 -14.48 -30.21
C ALA A 78 21.63 -13.91 -31.62
N GLU A 79 21.33 -12.63 -31.85
CA GLU A 79 21.46 -11.97 -33.17
C GLU A 79 20.78 -12.75 -34.31
N ALA A 80 19.71 -13.50 -34.01
CA ALA A 80 19.09 -14.47 -34.92
C ALA A 80 18.33 -13.82 -36.10
N GLY A 81 18.32 -12.49 -36.19
CA GLY A 81 17.56 -11.72 -37.16
C GLY A 81 16.07 -11.57 -36.79
N PRO A 82 15.38 -10.60 -37.41
CA PRO A 82 14.02 -10.21 -37.01
C PRO A 82 12.97 -11.30 -37.24
N VAL A 83 13.11 -12.08 -38.31
CA VAL A 83 12.16 -13.16 -38.65
C VAL A 83 12.23 -14.30 -37.63
N ALA A 84 13.45 -14.75 -37.27
CA ALA A 84 13.62 -15.79 -36.26
C ALA A 84 13.15 -15.33 -34.88
N ALA A 85 13.43 -14.08 -34.50
CA ALA A 85 12.96 -13.48 -33.25
C ALA A 85 11.43 -13.45 -33.16
N LEU A 86 10.75 -13.09 -34.26
CA LEU A 86 9.29 -13.10 -34.33
C LEU A 86 8.72 -14.52 -34.17
N LEU A 87 9.29 -15.50 -34.88
CA LEU A 87 8.84 -16.90 -34.81
C LEU A 87 9.03 -17.49 -33.40
N LEU A 88 10.18 -17.22 -32.77
CA LEU A 88 10.45 -17.66 -31.41
C LEU A 88 9.54 -16.97 -30.38
N GLY A 89 9.27 -15.69 -30.55
CA GLY A 89 8.31 -14.95 -29.72
C GLY A 89 6.90 -15.50 -29.82
N LEU A 90 6.40 -15.76 -31.04
CA LEU A 90 5.09 -16.36 -31.27
C LEU A 90 5.02 -17.79 -30.73
N GLY A 91 6.08 -18.57 -30.89
CA GLY A 91 6.18 -19.93 -30.34
C GLY A 91 6.13 -19.94 -28.81
N ALA A 92 6.86 -19.05 -28.14
CA ALA A 92 6.85 -18.92 -26.68
C ALA A 92 5.49 -18.42 -26.15
N TRP A 93 4.88 -17.44 -26.82
CA TRP A 93 3.52 -16.99 -26.53
C TRP A 93 2.51 -18.13 -26.66
N GLY A 94 2.49 -18.80 -27.82
CA GLY A 94 1.59 -19.93 -28.11
C GLY A 94 1.77 -21.08 -27.12
N GLY A 95 3.01 -21.49 -26.85
CA GLY A 95 3.31 -22.53 -25.87
C GLY A 95 2.84 -22.17 -24.46
N THR A 96 3.00 -20.92 -24.04
CA THR A 96 2.52 -20.44 -22.74
C THR A 96 0.99 -20.40 -22.70
N THR A 97 0.32 -19.91 -23.74
CA THR A 97 -1.16 -19.92 -23.79
C THR A 97 -1.73 -21.35 -23.69
N LEU A 98 -1.15 -22.32 -24.43
CA LEU A 98 -1.57 -23.72 -24.37
C LEU A 98 -1.29 -24.35 -23.00
N LEU A 99 -0.16 -24.01 -22.37
CA LEU A 99 0.19 -24.51 -21.04
C LEU A 99 -0.78 -24.01 -19.95
N TYR A 100 -1.35 -22.81 -20.12
CA TYR A 100 -2.20 -22.18 -19.11
C TYR A 100 -3.70 -22.13 -19.46
N ALA A 101 -4.12 -22.66 -20.60
CA ALA A 101 -5.51 -22.65 -21.08
C ALA A 101 -6.54 -23.35 -20.17
N GLY A 102 -6.11 -24.07 -19.12
CA GLY A 102 -6.98 -24.77 -18.17
C GLY A 102 -6.73 -24.42 -16.70
N VAL A 103 -6.03 -23.33 -16.40
CA VAL A 103 -5.85 -22.88 -15.02
C VAL A 103 -7.08 -22.06 -14.62
N GLU A 104 -7.82 -22.53 -13.62
CA GLU A 104 -8.89 -21.76 -12.97
C GLU A 104 -8.28 -20.49 -12.35
N GLU A 105 -8.50 -19.35 -13.01
CA GLU A 105 -8.13 -18.04 -12.50
C GLU A 105 -9.07 -17.69 -11.34
N ALA A 106 -8.54 -17.17 -10.23
CA ALA A 106 -9.38 -16.78 -9.12
C ALA A 106 -10.32 -15.66 -9.60
N PRO A 107 -11.63 -15.71 -9.25
CA PRO A 107 -12.54 -14.64 -9.59
C PRO A 107 -11.98 -13.31 -9.05
N PRO A 108 -12.15 -12.20 -9.80
CA PRO A 108 -11.66 -10.90 -9.36
C PRO A 108 -12.14 -10.62 -7.93
N PRO A 109 -11.29 -10.03 -7.06
CA PRO A 109 -11.68 -9.74 -5.69
C PRO A 109 -12.97 -8.91 -5.72
N ALA A 110 -13.99 -9.37 -5.01
CA ALA A 110 -15.25 -8.63 -4.88
C ALA A 110 -14.92 -7.20 -4.46
N VAL A 111 -15.47 -6.22 -5.17
CA VAL A 111 -15.33 -4.80 -4.82
C VAL A 111 -15.75 -4.68 -3.36
N ALA A 112 -14.82 -4.32 -2.48
CA ALA A 112 -15.12 -4.14 -1.07
C ALA A 112 -16.29 -3.14 -0.97
N PRO A 113 -17.34 -3.43 -0.18
CA PRO A 113 -18.44 -2.50 -0.01
C PRO A 113 -17.87 -1.14 0.40
N PRO A 114 -18.43 -0.03 -0.12
CA PRO A 114 -17.94 1.30 0.23
C PRO A 114 -17.95 1.44 1.75
N PRO A 115 -16.91 2.06 2.35
CA PRO A 115 -16.86 2.22 3.79
C PRO A 115 -18.12 2.95 4.27
N PRO A 116 -18.64 2.60 5.46
CA PRO A 116 -19.81 3.25 6.01
C PRO A 116 -19.61 4.77 6.04
N PRO A 117 -20.67 5.57 5.80
CA PRO A 117 -20.57 7.01 5.77
C PRO A 117 -20.05 7.55 7.11
N GLU A 118 -19.08 8.46 7.04
CA GLU A 118 -18.48 9.09 8.21
C GLU A 118 -19.56 9.80 9.05
N PRO A 119 -19.59 9.58 10.38
CA PRO A 119 -20.55 10.22 11.27
C PRO A 119 -20.56 11.73 11.09
N GLU A 120 -21.75 12.33 11.08
CA GLU A 120 -21.91 13.77 10.81
C GLU A 120 -21.13 14.64 11.80
N ALA A 121 -21.09 14.26 13.07
CA ALA A 121 -20.31 14.94 14.10
C ALA A 121 -18.81 15.00 13.77
N LEU A 122 -18.26 13.93 13.18
CA LEU A 122 -16.85 13.87 12.82
C LEU A 122 -16.56 14.70 11.56
N ARG A 123 -17.46 14.64 10.57
CA ARG A 123 -17.40 15.51 9.39
C ARG A 123 -17.41 16.99 9.78
N GLU A 124 -18.26 17.38 10.73
CA GLU A 124 -18.33 18.75 11.23
C GLU A 124 -17.05 19.17 11.96
N ALA A 125 -16.57 18.35 12.90
CA ALA A 125 -15.31 18.62 13.61
C ALA A 125 -14.12 18.81 12.64
N ARG A 126 -14.06 17.98 11.59
CA ARG A 126 -13.03 18.07 10.54
C ARG A 126 -13.17 19.30 9.65
N ARG A 127 -14.39 19.81 9.43
CA ARG A 127 -14.59 21.11 8.76
C ARG A 127 -14.05 22.25 9.62
N ARG A 128 -14.36 22.24 10.91
CA ARG A 128 -13.91 23.26 11.87
C ARG A 128 -12.39 23.31 12.00
N ILE A 129 -11.73 22.15 12.14
CA ILE A 129 -10.26 22.07 12.21
C ILE A 129 -9.58 22.57 10.92
N ARG A 130 -10.12 22.24 9.74
CA ARG A 130 -9.58 22.75 8.47
C ARG A 130 -9.72 24.27 8.37
N ALA A 131 -10.89 24.82 8.72
CA ALA A 131 -11.09 26.27 8.74
C ALA A 131 -10.14 26.97 9.73
N LEU A 132 -9.88 26.34 10.88
CA LEU A 132 -8.96 26.83 11.89
C LEU A 132 -7.50 26.85 11.39
N MET A 133 -7.07 25.79 10.71
CA MET A 133 -5.73 25.70 10.12
C MET A 133 -5.49 26.78 9.06
N GLU A 134 -6.47 27.01 8.18
CA GLU A 134 -6.39 28.10 7.17
C GLU A 134 -6.29 29.48 7.83
N ARG A 135 -7.08 29.74 8.88
CA ARG A 135 -6.97 30.98 9.66
C ARG A 135 -5.61 31.13 10.33
N ALA A 136 -5.11 30.08 10.98
CA ALA A 136 -3.80 30.10 11.65
C ALA A 136 -2.65 30.40 10.66
N ARG A 137 -2.72 29.85 9.44
CA ARG A 137 -1.79 30.17 8.35
C ARG A 137 -1.89 31.63 7.92
N GLY A 138 -3.11 32.15 7.75
CA GLY A 138 -3.35 33.56 7.39
C GLY A 138 -2.86 34.57 8.43
N LEU A 139 -2.87 34.20 9.72
CA LEU A 139 -2.34 35.03 10.81
C LEU A 139 -0.81 34.96 10.94
N ALA A 140 -0.11 34.20 10.09
CA ALA A 140 1.33 33.98 10.15
C ALA A 140 1.82 33.52 11.55
N MET A 141 1.00 32.73 12.24
CA MET A 141 1.21 32.38 13.65
C MET A 141 1.51 30.89 13.80
N PRO A 142 2.75 30.44 13.51
CA PRO A 142 3.10 29.03 13.37
C PRO A 142 2.90 28.22 14.65
N ARG A 143 2.88 28.87 15.81
CA ARG A 143 2.68 28.22 17.13
C ARG A 143 1.28 27.62 17.32
N LEU A 144 0.29 28.03 16.54
CA LEU A 144 -1.07 27.45 16.60
C LEU A 144 -1.17 26.13 15.84
N LEU A 145 -0.26 25.85 14.90
CA LEU A 145 -0.33 24.66 14.06
C LEU A 145 -0.14 23.34 14.83
N PRO A 146 0.84 23.18 15.74
CA PRO A 146 1.04 21.93 16.47
C PRO A 146 -0.19 21.39 17.22
N PRO A 147 -0.92 22.17 18.04
CA PRO A 147 -2.12 21.66 18.71
C PRO A 147 -3.27 21.37 17.73
N ILE A 148 -3.40 22.14 16.64
CA ILE A 148 -4.42 21.87 15.59
C ILE A 148 -4.15 20.51 14.93
N LEU A 149 -2.89 20.24 14.56
CA LEU A 149 -2.48 18.97 13.96
C LEU A 149 -2.62 17.79 14.94
N ALA A 150 -2.39 18.03 16.24
CA ALA A 150 -2.61 17.00 17.26
C ALA A 150 -4.08 16.60 17.34
N VAL A 151 -5.01 17.57 17.31
CA VAL A 151 -6.46 17.30 17.28
C VAL A 151 -6.89 16.65 15.97
N GLU A 152 -6.33 17.06 14.81
CA GLU A 152 -6.58 16.40 13.53
C GLU A 152 -6.19 14.91 13.57
N GLY A 153 -5.05 14.58 14.18
CA GLY A 153 -4.61 13.20 14.36
C GLY A 153 -5.58 12.34 15.20
N VAL A 154 -6.28 12.94 16.17
CA VAL A 154 -7.35 12.24 16.92
C VAL A 154 -8.56 12.00 16.03
N LEU A 155 -8.97 12.99 15.23
CA LEU A 155 -10.10 12.85 14.30
C LEU A 155 -9.84 11.78 13.24
N ASP A 156 -8.61 11.65 12.75
CA ASP A 156 -8.21 10.60 11.83
C ASP A 156 -8.33 9.19 12.43
N ASP A 157 -7.94 9.04 13.70
CA ASP A 157 -8.05 7.76 14.40
C ASP A 157 -9.52 7.41 14.68
N LEU A 158 -10.37 8.41 14.97
CA LEU A 158 -11.83 8.23 15.11
C LEU A 158 -12.55 7.99 13.77
N ALA A 159 -12.06 8.51 12.65
CA ALA A 159 -12.63 8.25 11.32
C ALA A 159 -12.49 6.78 10.93
N ARG A 160 -11.43 6.13 11.40
CA ARG A 160 -11.23 4.69 11.26
C ARG A 160 -12.11 3.88 12.22
N ARG A 161 -12.59 4.49 13.31
CA ARG A 161 -13.33 3.86 14.42
C ARG A 161 -14.44 4.74 14.99
N PRO A 162 -15.56 4.87 14.26
CA PRO A 162 -16.63 5.77 14.65
C PRO A 162 -17.31 5.37 15.97
N GLU A 163 -17.20 4.10 16.39
CA GLU A 163 -17.76 3.60 17.64
C GLU A 163 -17.18 4.29 18.90
N ARG A 164 -15.95 4.81 18.83
CA ARG A 164 -15.29 5.48 19.95
C ARG A 164 -15.53 6.98 20.02
N ILE A 165 -16.32 7.53 19.10
CA ILE A 165 -16.64 8.96 19.06
C ILE A 165 -17.29 9.41 20.36
N ALA A 166 -18.16 8.58 20.97
CA ALA A 166 -18.85 8.93 22.20
C ALA A 166 -17.89 9.29 23.34
N GLU A 167 -16.77 8.57 23.47
CA GLU A 167 -15.77 8.77 24.52
C GLU A 167 -14.93 10.04 24.30
N ALA A 168 -14.64 10.38 23.03
CA ALA A 168 -13.79 11.51 22.69
C ALA A 168 -14.55 12.82 22.42
N ARG A 169 -15.88 12.78 22.27
CA ARG A 169 -16.70 13.90 21.79
C ARG A 169 -16.57 15.16 22.64
N GLU A 170 -16.73 15.04 23.96
CA GLU A 170 -16.72 16.20 24.86
C GLU A 170 -15.34 16.86 24.90
N LEU A 171 -14.29 16.04 24.98
CA LEU A 171 -12.91 16.52 25.00
C LEU A 171 -12.53 17.18 23.67
N LEU A 172 -12.93 16.60 22.53
CA LEU A 172 -12.73 17.19 21.21
C LEU A 172 -13.48 18.51 21.04
N ALA A 173 -14.75 18.58 21.47
CA ALA A 173 -15.52 19.80 21.42
C ALA A 173 -14.83 20.91 22.22
N LEU A 174 -14.37 20.60 23.45
CA LEU A 174 -13.63 21.54 24.29
C LEU A 174 -12.34 22.05 23.62
N HIS A 175 -11.55 21.16 23.00
CA HIS A 175 -10.31 21.54 22.33
C HIS A 175 -10.56 22.41 21.10
N ILE A 176 -11.52 22.03 20.25
CA ILE A 176 -11.88 22.80 19.06
C ILE A 176 -12.41 24.18 19.45
N ASP A 177 -13.32 24.26 20.43
CA ASP A 177 -13.88 25.52 20.91
C ASP A 177 -12.83 26.42 21.57
N GLY A 178 -11.85 25.82 22.27
CA GLY A 178 -10.74 26.53 22.89
C GLY A 178 -9.82 27.16 21.83
N LEU A 179 -9.41 26.36 20.85
CA LEU A 179 -8.55 26.84 19.76
C LEU A 179 -9.24 27.87 18.87
N GLU A 180 -10.54 27.72 18.60
CA GLU A 180 -11.33 28.71 17.86
C GLU A 180 -11.41 30.04 18.61
N ARG A 181 -11.66 30.02 19.92
CA ARG A 181 -11.68 31.23 20.76
C ARG A 181 -10.34 31.95 20.78
N ILE A 182 -9.24 31.19 20.93
CA ILE A 182 -7.88 31.74 20.88
C ILE A 182 -7.62 32.39 19.52
N THR A 183 -7.89 31.67 18.43
CA THR A 183 -7.65 32.14 17.06
C THR A 183 -8.51 33.37 16.74
N ALA A 184 -9.77 33.40 17.17
CA ALA A 184 -10.65 34.55 16.97
C ALA A 184 -10.15 35.80 17.72
N ARG A 185 -9.71 35.66 18.97
CA ARG A 185 -9.15 36.79 19.74
C ARG A 185 -7.87 37.33 19.10
N LEU A 186 -6.99 36.45 18.65
CA LEU A 186 -5.75 36.83 17.98
C LEU A 186 -6.01 37.48 16.63
N ALA A 187 -6.98 36.96 15.86
CA ALA A 187 -7.40 37.56 14.60
C ALA A 187 -7.98 38.97 14.76
N ALA A 188 -8.60 39.26 15.90
CA ALA A 188 -9.08 40.60 16.25
C ALA A 188 -7.95 41.56 16.70
N GLY A 189 -6.69 41.13 16.63
CA GLY A 189 -5.53 41.94 17.01
C GLY A 189 -5.28 42.00 18.52
N ALA A 190 -5.89 41.13 19.33
CA ALA A 190 -5.58 41.07 20.75
C ALA A 190 -4.12 40.64 20.96
N ALA A 191 -3.45 41.30 21.92
CA ALA A 191 -2.13 40.85 22.35
C ALA A 191 -2.20 39.41 22.89
N PRO A 192 -1.28 38.51 22.50
CA PRO A 192 -1.25 37.16 23.01
C PRO A 192 -1.00 37.18 24.52
N PRO A 193 -1.81 36.49 25.35
CA PRO A 193 -1.57 36.45 26.79
C PRO A 193 -0.25 35.74 27.09
N GLU A 194 0.44 36.15 28.16
CA GLU A 194 1.76 35.60 28.53
C GLU A 194 1.75 34.08 28.72
N GLY A 195 0.63 33.53 29.22
CA GLY A 195 0.43 32.08 29.39
C GLY A 195 0.00 31.31 28.14
N LEU A 196 -0.21 31.98 26.99
CA LEU A 196 -0.67 31.32 25.76
C LEU A 196 0.24 30.17 25.31
N PRO A 197 1.59 30.29 25.31
CA PRO A 197 2.46 29.21 24.87
C PRO A 197 2.32 27.95 25.73
N ALA A 198 2.18 28.10 27.04
CA ALA A 198 1.98 26.98 27.96
C ALA A 198 0.63 26.29 27.69
N LEU A 199 -0.44 27.08 27.55
CA LEU A 199 -1.78 26.57 27.23
C LEU A 199 -1.80 25.79 25.90
N LEU A 200 -1.12 26.28 24.87
CA LEU A 200 -1.05 25.58 23.58
C LEU A 200 -0.27 24.26 23.68
N ALA A 201 0.79 24.24 24.49
CA ALA A 201 1.54 23.01 24.76
C ALA A 201 0.70 21.98 25.55
N ASP A 202 -0.10 22.44 26.51
CA ASP A 202 -1.01 21.58 27.27
C ASP A 202 -2.10 20.98 26.36
N LEU A 203 -2.73 21.79 25.49
CA LEU A 203 -3.71 21.31 24.50
C LEU A 203 -3.11 20.28 23.53
N GLU A 204 -1.86 20.50 23.10
CA GLU A 204 -1.13 19.56 22.25
C GLU A 204 -0.86 18.24 23.00
N ALA A 205 -0.39 18.32 24.24
CA ALA A 205 -0.09 17.16 25.08
C ALA A 205 -1.36 16.35 25.37
N ASP A 206 -2.47 17.00 25.71
CA ASP A 206 -3.75 16.36 25.98
C ASP A 206 -4.31 15.65 24.74
N ALA A 207 -4.26 16.29 23.57
CA ALA A 207 -4.66 15.66 22.32
C ALA A 207 -3.79 14.43 21.97
N ARG A 208 -2.47 14.49 22.19
CA ARG A 208 -1.56 13.35 22.01
C ARG A 208 -1.84 12.22 23.00
N ASN A 209 -2.10 12.55 24.26
CA ASN A 209 -2.44 11.58 25.29
C ASN A 209 -3.76 10.87 24.97
N LEU A 210 -4.77 11.61 24.52
CA LEU A 210 -6.04 11.03 24.06
C LEU A 210 -5.80 10.06 22.90
N ARG A 211 -4.99 10.45 21.92
CA ARG A 211 -4.63 9.60 20.78
C ARG A 211 -3.92 8.32 21.22
N ALA A 212 -2.94 8.43 22.12
CA ALA A 212 -2.21 7.28 22.64
C ALA A 212 -3.14 6.29 23.37
N ARG A 213 -4.08 6.79 24.19
CA ARG A 213 -5.07 5.94 24.87
C ARG A 213 -5.97 5.19 23.88
N LEU A 214 -6.43 5.86 22.82
CA LEU A 214 -7.23 5.21 21.78
C LEU A 214 -6.45 4.06 21.09
N GLN A 215 -5.16 4.25 20.83
CA GLN A 215 -4.28 3.26 20.21
C GLN A 215 -3.88 2.11 21.16
N GLU A 216 -3.71 2.39 22.45
CA GLU A 216 -3.39 1.39 23.46
C GLU A 216 -4.56 0.41 23.66
N GLN A 217 -5.78 0.96 23.82
CA GLN A 217 -7.00 0.16 23.90
C GLN A 217 -7.21 -0.71 22.66
N GLU A 218 -6.80 -0.25 21.47
CA GLU A 218 -6.77 -1.08 20.26
C GLU A 218 -5.80 -2.25 20.41
N SER A 219 -4.55 -1.96 20.78
CA SER A 219 -3.51 -2.99 20.90
C SER A 219 -3.93 -4.09 21.89
N MET A 220 -4.60 -3.71 22.98
CA MET A 220 -5.18 -4.65 23.93
C MET A 220 -6.32 -5.49 23.32
N ALA A 221 -7.25 -4.87 22.58
CA ALA A 221 -8.34 -5.60 21.94
C ALA A 221 -7.83 -6.60 20.89
N LEU A 222 -6.85 -6.21 20.07
CA LEU A 222 -6.19 -7.12 19.12
C LEU A 222 -5.46 -8.26 19.83
N ALA A 223 -4.73 -7.98 20.92
CA ALA A 223 -4.05 -9.01 21.70
C ALA A 223 -5.03 -10.05 22.26
N VAL A 224 -6.20 -9.62 22.74
CA VAL A 224 -7.26 -10.52 23.20
C VAL A 224 -7.79 -11.36 22.02
N GLN A 225 -8.07 -10.75 20.87
CA GLN A 225 -8.59 -11.46 19.71
C GLN A 225 -7.59 -12.51 19.18
N VAL A 226 -6.30 -12.16 19.07
CA VAL A 226 -5.23 -13.08 18.68
C VAL A 226 -5.12 -14.23 19.68
N LYS A 227 -5.20 -13.94 20.99
CA LYS A 227 -5.21 -14.98 22.03
C LYS A 227 -6.40 -15.93 21.89
N VAL A 228 -7.61 -15.40 21.69
CA VAL A 228 -8.82 -16.22 21.50
C VAL A 228 -8.70 -17.09 20.26
N ILE A 229 -8.16 -16.57 19.16
CA ILE A 229 -7.92 -17.35 17.93
C ILE A 229 -6.86 -18.44 18.19
N GLY A 230 -5.75 -18.11 18.86
CA GLY A 230 -4.71 -19.08 19.23
C GLY A 230 -5.21 -20.18 20.17
N ASP A 231 -6.05 -19.84 21.14
CA ASP A 231 -6.66 -20.79 22.08
C ASP A 231 -7.74 -21.66 21.41
N ARG A 232 -8.38 -21.16 20.35
CA ARG A 232 -9.29 -21.94 19.51
C ARG A 232 -8.52 -22.89 18.59
N LEU A 233 -7.48 -22.42 17.92
CA LEU A 233 -6.61 -23.25 17.07
C LEU A 233 -5.95 -24.39 17.85
N ARG A 234 -5.51 -24.14 19.10
CA ARG A 234 -4.99 -25.19 20.00
C ARG A 234 -6.06 -26.19 20.44
N ARG A 235 -7.29 -25.73 20.71
CA ARG A 235 -8.43 -26.63 21.03
C ARG A 235 -8.86 -27.48 19.84
N ASP A 236 -8.79 -26.93 18.64
CA ASP A 236 -9.18 -27.61 17.40
C ASP A 236 -8.06 -28.52 16.85
N GLY A 237 -6.93 -28.67 17.57
CA GLY A 237 -5.85 -29.61 17.23
C GLY A 237 -4.90 -29.14 16.12
N TYR A 238 -4.93 -27.84 15.78
CA TYR A 238 -4.11 -27.24 14.73
C TYR A 238 -2.87 -26.50 15.27
N GLY A 239 -2.49 -26.72 16.53
CA GLY A 239 -1.40 -26.03 17.23
C GLY A 239 -0.36 -26.96 17.83
#